data_AF-A0A026WVW9-F1
#
_entry.id   AF-A0A026WVW9-F1
#
_cell.length_a   1.000
_cell.length_b   1.000
_cell.length_c   1.000
_cell.angle_alpha   90.00
_cell.angle_beta   90.00
_cell.angle_gamma   90.00
#
_symmetry.space_group_name_H-M   'P 1'
#
loop_
_entity.id
_entity.type
_entity.pdbx_description
1 polymer ?
#
loop_
_entity_poly.entity_id
_entity_poly.type
_entity_poly.pdbx_seq_one_letter_code
_entity_poly.pdbx_strand_id
1 'polypeptide(L)'
;MIMEIFNAHCFAAIADLLHIPLIGVSTTSMYPWHSELIGQPENLAFVSNVIVRQEFPKTVWQRTYNTLHTLYCKLYFNYLTRPQDELVRKHFGPNLPSIQKMNLALILINTHIALHGIQPMTPAAVQIGGIQIREDDSPLPQVSQVSRFRSHCHCCLMPMKLLCNPRQSLPLFRPSCKY
;
A
#
# COMPACT_ATOMS: atom_id res chain seq x y z
N MET A 1 -2.05 -13.79 -14.82
CA MET A 1 -2.97 -14.05 -13.68
C MET A 1 -2.96 -12.85 -12.75
N ILE A 2 -4.10 -12.50 -12.14
CA ILE A 2 -4.18 -11.45 -11.12
C ILE A 2 -4.35 -12.13 -9.76
N MET A 3 -3.57 -11.76 -8.76
CA MET A 3 -3.70 -12.28 -7.40
C MET A 3 -3.53 -11.20 -6.35
N GLU A 4 -4.15 -11.40 -5.20
CA GLU A 4 -3.86 -10.58 -4.02
C GLU A 4 -2.46 -10.88 -3.46
N ILE A 5 -1.74 -9.84 -3.08
CA ILE A 5 -0.39 -9.90 -2.51
C ILE A 5 -0.41 -9.23 -1.14
N PHE A 6 -0.42 -10.10 -0.13
CA PHE A 6 -0.43 -9.73 1.28
C PHE A 6 0.44 -10.71 2.10
N ASN A 7 -0.16 -11.76 2.69
CA ASN A 7 0.55 -12.78 3.48
C ASN A 7 0.48 -14.20 2.89
N ALA A 8 -0.46 -14.47 1.97
CA ALA A 8 -0.70 -15.78 1.39
C ALA A 8 -0.25 -15.83 -0.08
N HIS A 9 1.06 -15.76 -0.29
CA HIS A 9 1.65 -15.74 -1.63
C HIS A 9 1.69 -17.13 -2.30
N CYS A 10 1.26 -18.21 -1.63
CA CYS A 10 1.29 -19.57 -2.16
C CYS A 10 0.57 -19.78 -3.51
N PHE A 11 -0.46 -18.96 -3.82
CA PHE A 11 -1.15 -19.01 -5.11
C PHE A 11 -0.30 -18.53 -6.29
N ALA A 12 0.79 -17.80 -6.04
CA ALA A 12 1.73 -17.36 -7.08
C ALA A 12 2.38 -18.55 -7.80
N ALA A 13 2.52 -19.71 -7.13
CA ALA A 13 3.01 -20.95 -7.72
C ALA A 13 2.22 -21.42 -8.94
N ILE A 14 0.92 -21.12 -8.98
CA ILE A 14 0.05 -21.50 -10.11
C ILE A 14 0.47 -20.73 -11.38
N ALA A 15 0.88 -19.47 -11.24
CA ALA A 15 1.32 -18.68 -12.38
C ALA A 15 2.63 -19.22 -12.99
N ASP A 16 3.56 -19.67 -12.15
CA ASP A 16 4.79 -20.32 -12.60
C ASP A 16 4.51 -21.66 -13.29
N LEU A 17 3.58 -22.46 -12.74
CA LEU A 17 3.18 -23.75 -13.33
C LEU A 17 2.53 -23.59 -14.71
N LEU A 18 1.76 -22.52 -14.89
CA LEU A 18 1.09 -22.18 -16.15
C LEU A 18 1.96 -21.33 -17.09
N HIS A 19 3.18 -20.95 -16.68
CA HIS A 19 4.07 -20.06 -17.43
C HIS A 19 3.41 -18.74 -17.86
N ILE A 20 2.59 -18.15 -16.99
CA ILE A 20 1.89 -16.88 -17.25
C ILE A 20 2.43 -15.76 -16.37
N PRO A 21 2.47 -14.50 -16.85
CA PRO A 21 2.89 -13.37 -16.03
C PRO A 21 1.92 -13.16 -14.87
N LEU A 22 2.49 -12.93 -13.68
CA LEU A 22 1.74 -12.69 -12.46
C LEU A 22 1.66 -11.19 -12.14
N ILE A 23 0.43 -10.71 -11.97
CA ILE A 23 0.12 -9.36 -11.55
C ILE A 23 -0.42 -9.42 -10.13
N GLY A 24 0.23 -8.69 -9.23
CA GLY A 24 -0.16 -8.54 -7.84
C GLY A 24 -1.13 -7.39 -7.62
N VAL A 25 -2.04 -7.56 -6.67
CA VAL A 25 -2.89 -6.49 -6.13
C VAL A 25 -2.69 -6.44 -4.63
N SER A 26 -2.28 -5.29 -4.11
CA SER A 26 -2.18 -5.05 -2.67
C SER A 26 -3.27 -4.08 -2.24
N THR A 27 -4.09 -4.52 -1.29
CA THR A 27 -5.19 -3.74 -0.71
C THR A 27 -4.71 -2.66 0.25
N THR A 28 -3.44 -2.70 0.63
CA THR A 28 -2.78 -1.76 1.55
C THR A 28 -1.54 -1.15 0.90
N SER A 29 -0.81 -0.33 1.66
CA SER A 29 0.53 0.10 1.28
C SER A 29 1.49 -1.07 1.12
N MET A 30 2.57 -0.81 0.40
CA MET A 30 3.59 -1.79 0.09
C MET A 30 4.34 -2.22 1.36
N TYR A 31 4.35 -3.53 1.63
CA TYR A 31 5.13 -4.11 2.72
C TYR A 31 6.59 -4.35 2.31
N PRO A 32 7.52 -4.48 3.28
CA PRO A 32 8.94 -4.69 3.02
C PRO A 32 9.25 -5.88 2.11
N TRP A 33 8.54 -6.99 2.28
CA TRP A 33 8.77 -8.22 1.52
C TRP A 33 8.25 -8.12 0.08
N HIS A 34 7.45 -7.11 -0.28
CA HIS A 34 6.98 -6.94 -1.66
C HIS A 34 8.08 -6.40 -2.58
N SER A 35 9.04 -5.63 -2.07
CA SER A 35 10.06 -4.97 -2.88
C SER A 35 10.93 -5.97 -3.64
N GLU A 36 11.26 -7.10 -3.00
CA GLU A 36 12.07 -8.16 -3.62
C GLU A 36 11.32 -8.86 -4.76
N LEU A 37 9.99 -9.00 -4.65
CA LEU A 37 9.16 -9.69 -5.65
C LEU A 37 9.07 -8.91 -6.97
N ILE A 38 9.20 -7.58 -6.95
CA ILE A 38 9.16 -6.71 -8.13
C ILE A 38 10.53 -6.12 -8.49
N GLY A 39 11.60 -6.54 -7.80
CA GLY A 39 12.95 -6.00 -7.99
C GLY A 39 13.06 -4.49 -7.72
N GLN A 40 12.28 -3.96 -6.78
CA GLN A 40 12.29 -2.54 -6.44
C GLN A 40 13.51 -2.20 -5.57
N PRO A 41 14.36 -1.24 -5.98
CA PRO A 41 15.47 -0.79 -5.17
C PRO A 41 14.96 -0.03 -3.94
N GLU A 42 15.36 -0.45 -2.75
CA GLU A 42 14.92 0.15 -1.49
C GLU A 42 16.00 1.05 -0.89
N ASN A 43 15.61 2.28 -0.53
CA ASN A 43 16.44 3.17 0.27
C ASN A 43 15.86 3.30 1.69
N LEU A 44 16.23 2.37 2.57
CA LEU A 44 15.74 2.29 3.96
C LEU A 44 16.21 3.46 4.84
N ALA A 45 17.15 4.28 4.37
CA ALA A 45 17.57 5.48 5.08
C ALA A 45 16.66 6.69 4.82
N PHE A 46 15.84 6.66 3.77
CA PHE A 46 14.92 7.75 3.40
C PHE A 46 13.45 7.33 3.44
N VAL A 47 13.16 6.10 2.99
CA VAL A 47 11.80 5.56 2.93
C VAL A 47 11.52 4.77 4.20
N SER A 48 10.49 5.20 4.94
CA SER A 48 10.01 4.47 6.10
C SER A 48 9.18 3.26 5.67
N ASN A 49 9.31 2.17 6.40
CA ASN A 49 8.47 0.99 6.24
C ASN A 49 7.06 1.26 6.82
N VAL A 50 6.01 0.79 6.14
CA VAL A 50 4.60 0.89 6.58
C VAL A 50 4.36 0.36 8.00
N ILE A 51 5.17 -0.60 8.46
CA ILE A 51 5.05 -1.19 9.80
C ILE A 51 5.57 -0.22 10.88
N VAL A 52 6.52 0.66 10.53
CA VAL A 52 7.06 1.67 11.43
C VAL A 52 6.12 2.88 11.42
N ARG A 53 5.69 3.36 12.60
CA ARG A 53 4.87 4.57 12.75
C ARG A 53 5.66 5.86 12.55
N GLN A 54 6.41 5.95 11.45
CA GLN A 54 7.20 7.12 11.11
C GLN A 54 7.01 7.42 9.63
N GLU A 55 6.74 8.68 9.28
CA GLU A 55 6.58 9.10 7.88
C GLU A 55 7.95 9.15 7.18
N PHE A 56 8.90 9.89 7.76
CA PHE A 56 10.26 10.02 7.24
C PHE A 56 11.31 9.99 8.36
N PRO A 57 12.36 9.17 8.24
CA PRO A 57 13.48 9.12 9.19
C PRO A 57 14.34 10.40 9.10
N LYS A 58 14.29 11.23 10.15
CA LYS A 58 14.97 12.54 10.19
C LYS A 58 16.37 12.47 10.80
N THR A 59 16.56 11.65 11.83
CA THR A 59 17.85 11.52 12.53
C THR A 59 18.59 10.25 12.10
N VAL A 60 19.91 10.22 12.26
CA VAL A 60 20.73 9.02 11.97
C VAL A 60 20.22 7.81 12.75
N TRP A 61 19.84 8.00 14.02
CA TRP A 61 19.27 6.94 14.84
C TRP A 61 17.95 6.38 14.28
N GLN A 62 17.05 7.26 13.82
CA GLN A 62 15.80 6.84 13.19
C GLN A 62 16.04 6.09 11.88
N ARG A 63 17.04 6.50 11.09
CA ARG A 63 17.42 5.81 9.85
C ARG A 63 17.95 4.40 10.16
N THR A 64 18.83 4.27 11.14
CA THR A 64 19.35 2.98 11.60
C THR A 64 18.23 2.09 12.13
N TYR A 65 17.35 2.63 12.97
CA TYR A 65 16.20 1.90 13.49
C TYR A 65 15.27 1.42 12.37
N ASN A 66 14.92 2.29 11.41
CA ASN A 66 14.07 1.90 10.27
C ASN A 66 14.72 0.78 9.44
N THR A 67 16.04 0.86 9.22
CA THR A 67 16.79 -0.15 8.47
C THR A 67 16.79 -1.50 9.18
N LEU A 68 17.15 -1.52 10.47
CA LEU A 68 17.18 -2.74 11.28
C LEU A 68 15.78 -3.35 11.45
N HIS A 69 14.77 -2.51 11.70
CA HIS A 69 13.39 -2.95 11.84
C HIS A 69 12.86 -3.54 10.54
N THR A 70 13.17 -2.93 9.40
CA THR A 70 12.74 -3.45 8.09
C THR A 70 13.39 -4.78 7.78
N LEU A 71 14.69 -4.93 8.05
CA LEU A 71 15.39 -6.21 7.89
C LEU A 71 14.80 -7.28 8.81
N TYR A 72 14.53 -6.94 10.07
CA TYR A 72 13.87 -7.83 11.01
C TYR A 72 12.50 -8.29 10.50
N CYS A 73 11.65 -7.36 10.01
CA CYS A 73 10.35 -7.70 9.45
C CYS A 73 10.45 -8.65 8.26
N LYS A 74 11.41 -8.43 7.34
CA LYS A 74 11.64 -9.32 6.19
C LYS A 74 12.03 -10.73 6.65
N LEU A 75 13.01 -10.83 7.55
CA LEU A 75 13.46 -12.13 8.07
C LEU A 75 12.36 -12.85 8.84
N TYR A 76 11.59 -12.13 9.63
CA TYR A 76 10.46 -12.67 10.38
C TYR A 76 9.35 -13.18 9.46
N PHE A 77 8.98 -12.39 8.44
CA PHE A 77 8.03 -12.80 7.41
C PHE A 77 8.52 -14.03 6.64
N ASN A 78 9.81 -14.04 6.28
CA ASN A 78 10.42 -15.17 5.58
C ASN A 78 10.42 -16.45 6.43
N TYR A 79 10.55 -16.34 7.75
CA TYR A 79 10.42 -17.45 8.68
C TYR A 79 8.98 -17.97 8.75
N LEU A 80 8.01 -17.07 8.88
CA LEU A 80 6.58 -17.42 8.96
C LEU A 80 6.02 -18.04 7.67
N THR A 81 6.57 -17.68 6.51
CA THR A 81 6.12 -18.17 5.20
C THR A 81 6.78 -19.47 4.76
N ARG A 82 7.81 -19.96 5.45
CA ARG A 82 8.47 -21.25 5.11
C ARG A 82 7.49 -22.43 4.99
N PRO A 83 6.49 -22.60 5.88
CA PRO A 83 5.54 -23.71 5.74
C PRO A 83 4.71 -23.62 4.45
N GLN A 84 4.50 -22.42 3.90
CA GLN A 84 3.80 -22.25 2.62
C GLN A 84 4.64 -22.82 1.47
N ASP A 85 5.96 -22.60 1.47
CA ASP A 85 6.88 -23.17 0.47
C ASP A 85 6.86 -24.69 0.49
N GLU A 86 6.89 -25.28 1.68
CA GLU A 86 6.83 -26.74 1.85
C GLU A 86 5.51 -27.31 1.34
N LEU A 87 4.40 -26.63 1.63
CA LEU A 87 3.08 -27.04 1.16
C LEU A 87 2.96 -26.97 -0.36
N VAL A 88 3.43 -25.88 -0.98
CA VAL A 88 3.43 -25.72 -2.44
C VAL A 88 4.26 -26.81 -3.11
N ARG A 89 5.48 -27.05 -2.61
CA ARG A 89 6.37 -28.10 -3.15
C ARG A 89 5.79 -29.50 -3.02
N LYS A 90 5.08 -29.77 -1.92
CA LYS A 90 4.41 -31.05 -1.70
C LYS A 90 3.30 -31.32 -2.72
N HIS A 91 2.56 -30.29 -3.15
CA HIS A 91 1.41 -30.46 -4.05
C HIS A 91 1.75 -30.29 -5.53
N PHE A 92 2.66 -29.37 -5.87
CA PHE A 92 2.98 -29.00 -7.26
C PHE A 92 4.37 -29.45 -7.71
N GLY A 93 5.17 -30.05 -6.81
CA GLY A 93 6.50 -30.59 -7.11
C GLY A 93 7.67 -29.68 -6.71
N PRO A 94 8.91 -30.22 -6.71
CA PRO A 94 10.09 -29.53 -6.16
C PRO A 94 10.68 -28.46 -7.08
N ASN A 95 10.26 -28.39 -8.35
CA ASN A 95 10.87 -27.52 -9.36
C ASN A 95 10.45 -26.04 -9.26
N LEU A 96 9.52 -25.72 -8.36
CA LEU A 96 9.04 -24.35 -8.19
C LEU A 96 10.00 -23.50 -7.36
N PRO A 97 10.17 -22.20 -7.73
CA PRO A 97 10.90 -21.27 -6.90
C PRO A 97 10.23 -21.16 -5.51
N SER A 98 11.02 -20.76 -4.52
CA SER A 98 10.45 -20.34 -3.23
C SER A 98 9.50 -19.17 -3.49
N ILE A 99 8.41 -19.11 -2.75
CA ILE A 99 7.43 -18.03 -2.75
C ILE A 99 8.10 -16.65 -2.56
N GLN A 100 9.20 -16.59 -1.82
CA GLN A 100 9.99 -15.37 -1.59
C GLN A 100 10.80 -14.94 -2.82
N LYS A 101 11.06 -15.86 -3.75
CA LYS A 101 11.85 -15.64 -4.98
C LYS A 101 10.99 -15.63 -6.24
N MET A 102 9.67 -15.59 -6.09
CA MET A 102 8.78 -15.47 -7.23
C MET A 102 8.85 -14.04 -7.79
N ASN A 103 8.90 -13.95 -9.12
CA ASN A 103 8.96 -12.66 -9.81
C ASN A 103 7.55 -12.22 -10.19
N LEU A 104 7.20 -11.00 -9.78
CA LEU A 104 5.98 -10.31 -10.20
C LEU A 104 6.29 -9.40 -11.38
N ALA A 105 5.42 -9.44 -12.39
CA ALA A 105 5.54 -8.51 -13.51
C ALA A 105 5.10 -7.09 -13.12
N LEU A 106 4.11 -6.99 -12.23
CA LEU A 106 3.50 -5.75 -11.80
C LEU A 106 2.82 -5.95 -10.44
N ILE A 107 2.83 -4.92 -9.59
CA ILE A 107 2.00 -4.83 -8.39
C ILE A 107 1.16 -3.55 -8.44
N LEU A 108 -0.14 -3.70 -8.25
CA LEU A 108 -1.10 -2.62 -8.10
C LEU A 108 -1.29 -2.36 -6.60
N ILE A 109 -0.93 -1.17 -6.13
CA ILE A 109 -0.90 -0.83 -4.71
C ILE A 109 -2.02 0.16 -4.42
N ASN A 110 -2.84 -0.13 -3.41
CA ASN A 110 -3.88 0.78 -2.94
C ASN A 110 -3.30 1.93 -2.09
N THR A 111 -2.45 2.75 -2.70
CA THR A 111 -1.89 3.97 -2.11
C THR A 111 -1.93 5.11 -3.08
N HIS A 112 -1.65 6.32 -2.58
CA HIS A 112 -1.55 7.52 -3.39
C HIS A 112 -0.40 8.40 -2.90
N ILE A 113 0.25 9.10 -3.82
CA ILE A 113 1.39 9.99 -3.56
C ILE A 113 1.06 11.10 -2.55
N ALA A 114 -0.20 11.55 -2.51
CA ALA A 114 -0.66 12.56 -1.54
C ALA A 114 -0.61 12.08 -0.08
N LEU A 115 -0.66 10.76 0.16
CA LEU A 115 -0.67 10.18 1.51
C LEU A 115 0.73 9.78 1.97
N HIS A 116 1.56 9.25 1.06
CA HIS A 116 2.88 8.69 1.40
C HIS A 116 4.05 9.56 0.93
N GLY A 117 3.77 10.68 0.28
CA GLY A 117 4.77 11.55 -0.33
C GLY A 117 5.46 10.91 -1.53
N ILE A 118 6.52 11.56 -2.00
CA ILE A 118 7.31 11.10 -3.14
C ILE A 118 8.26 9.99 -2.68
N GLN A 119 8.12 8.81 -3.27
CA GLN A 119 8.99 7.66 -3.03
C GLN A 119 9.51 7.14 -4.38
N PRO A 120 10.77 6.68 -4.45
CA PRO A 120 11.30 6.04 -5.65
C PRO A 120 10.57 4.71 -5.86
N MET A 121 9.87 4.58 -6.99
CA MET A 121 9.17 3.36 -7.37
C MET A 121 9.58 2.94 -8.78
N THR A 122 9.63 1.63 -9.02
CA THR A 122 9.84 1.10 -10.38
C THR A 122 8.54 1.14 -11.16
N PRO A 123 8.57 1.06 -12.50
CA PRO A 123 7.35 0.93 -13.31
C PRO A 123 6.50 -0.31 -12.97
N ALA A 124 7.11 -1.30 -12.29
CA ALA A 124 6.42 -2.48 -11.79
C ALA A 124 5.56 -2.21 -10.55
N ALA A 125 5.66 -1.03 -9.91
CA ALA A 125 4.81 -0.62 -8.79
C ALA A 125 3.87 0.51 -9.23
N VAL A 126 2.58 0.20 -9.37
CA VAL A 126 1.57 1.18 -9.82
C VAL A 126 0.61 1.48 -8.68
N GLN A 127 0.52 2.75 -8.33
CA GLN A 127 -0.39 3.25 -7.31
C GLN A 127 -1.79 3.43 -7.92
N ILE A 128 -2.78 2.70 -7.39
CA ILE A 128 -4.18 2.71 -7.83
C ILE A 128 -5.15 3.14 -6.73
N GLY A 129 -4.66 3.90 -5.74
CA GLY A 129 -5.49 4.39 -4.63
C GLY A 129 -6.71 5.16 -5.14
N GLY A 130 -7.88 4.85 -4.59
CA GLY A 130 -9.13 5.55 -4.93
C GLY A 130 -9.87 5.01 -6.16
N ILE A 131 -9.42 3.92 -6.80
CA ILE A 131 -10.12 3.28 -7.94
C ILE A 131 -11.57 2.85 -7.64
N GLN A 132 -11.91 2.70 -6.35
CA GLN A 132 -13.24 2.32 -5.88
C GLN A 132 -14.25 3.49 -5.91
N ILE A 133 -13.78 4.73 -6.07
CA ILE A 133 -14.64 5.91 -6.12
C ILE A 133 -15.23 5.98 -7.53
N ARG A 134 -16.48 5.56 -7.66
CA ARG A 134 -17.27 5.76 -8.88
C ARG A 134 -17.79 7.20 -8.89
N GLU A 135 -17.70 7.86 -10.05
CA GLU A 135 -18.34 9.16 -10.30
C GLU A 135 -19.86 9.06 -10.46
N ASP A 136 -20.41 7.84 -10.41
CA ASP A 136 -21.84 7.60 -10.56
C ASP A 136 -22.61 8.38 -9.49
N ASP A 137 -23.26 9.47 -9.93
CA ASP A 137 -24.20 10.34 -9.20
C ASP A 137 -25.46 9.59 -8.71
N SER A 138 -25.44 8.25 -8.68
CA SER A 138 -26.48 7.45 -8.06
C SER A 138 -26.68 7.96 -6.63
N PRO A 139 -27.86 8.54 -6.33
CA PRO A 139 -28.07 9.19 -5.05
C PRO A 139 -27.89 8.12 -3.99
N LEU A 140 -26.91 8.32 -3.11
CA LEU A 140 -26.78 7.58 -1.86
C LEU A 140 -28.18 7.49 -1.25
N PRO A 141 -28.65 6.29 -0.83
CA PRO A 141 -29.95 6.17 -0.16
C PRO A 141 -30.00 7.24 0.92
N GLN A 142 -31.03 8.09 0.89
CA GLN A 142 -31.07 9.35 1.62
C GLN A 142 -31.02 9.11 3.14
N VAL A 143 -29.81 8.96 3.68
CA VAL A 143 -29.53 9.18 5.08
C VAL A 143 -29.22 10.67 5.18
N SER A 144 -30.15 11.41 5.76
CA SER A 144 -30.32 12.87 5.79
C SER A 144 -29.19 13.67 6.47
N GLN A 145 -27.96 13.16 6.52
CA GLN A 145 -26.83 13.78 7.19
C GLN A 145 -25.68 14.17 6.23
N VAL A 146 -25.69 13.71 4.98
CA VAL A 146 -24.56 13.91 4.03
C VAL A 146 -24.75 15.12 3.12
N SER A 147 -25.98 15.54 2.84
CA SER A 147 -26.27 16.65 1.90
C SER A 147 -25.83 18.02 2.39
N ARG A 148 -25.58 18.20 3.70
CA ARG A 148 -25.13 19.48 4.28
C ARG A 148 -23.63 19.76 4.05
N PHE A 149 -22.85 18.75 3.68
CA PHE A 149 -21.41 18.91 3.40
C PHE A 149 -21.11 19.33 1.95
N ARG A 150 -22.04 19.13 1.01
CA ARG A 150 -21.80 19.40 -0.42
C ARG A 150 -21.75 20.90 -0.75
N SER A 151 -22.46 21.74 -0.01
CA SER A 151 -22.63 23.17 -0.34
C SER A 151 -21.56 24.11 0.24
N HIS A 152 -20.61 23.62 1.06
CA HIS A 152 -19.53 24.45 1.64
C HIS A 152 -18.12 24.09 1.15
N CYS A 153 -17.96 23.03 0.35
CA CYS A 153 -16.64 22.52 -0.08
C CYS A 153 -16.32 22.80 -1.55
N HIS A 154 -16.69 23.98 -2.08
CA HIS A 154 -16.34 24.33 -3.47
C HIS A 154 -14.85 24.72 -3.69
N CYS A 155 -14.04 24.86 -2.63
CA CYS A 155 -12.63 25.30 -2.77
C CYS A 155 -11.55 24.37 -2.17
N CYS A 156 -11.90 23.24 -1.55
CA CYS A 156 -10.90 22.34 -0.97
C CYS A 156 -11.19 20.87 -1.30
N LEU A 157 -11.07 20.52 -2.58
CA LEU A 157 -10.87 19.13 -2.99
C LEU A 157 -9.37 18.84 -3.02
N MET A 158 -8.76 18.79 -1.83
CA MET A 158 -7.58 17.97 -1.59
C MET A 158 -8.05 16.69 -0.88
N PRO A 159 -7.64 15.49 -1.32
CA PRO A 159 -8.12 14.25 -0.75
C PRO A 159 -7.37 13.98 0.56
N MET A 160 -7.89 14.48 1.67
CA MET A 160 -7.47 14.06 3.01
C MET A 160 -8.69 14.02 3.92
N LYS A 161 -9.62 13.08 3.64
CA LYS A 161 -10.70 12.76 4.58
C LYS A 161 -10.13 11.86 5.68
N LEU A 162 -9.59 12.47 6.72
CA LEU A 162 -9.48 11.92 8.07
C LEU A 162 -9.04 13.06 8.98
N LEU A 163 -10.00 13.81 9.51
CA LEU A 163 -9.98 14.54 10.79
C LEU A 163 -11.13 15.55 10.79
N CYS A 164 -12.32 15.13 11.23
CA CYS A 164 -13.29 16.08 11.76
C CYS A 164 -13.91 15.46 13.02
N ASN A 165 -13.34 15.85 14.17
CA ASN A 165 -13.79 15.49 15.50
C ASN A 165 -14.92 16.47 15.91
N PRO A 166 -16.12 16.02 16.33
CA PRO A 166 -17.30 16.87 16.43
C PRO A 166 -17.40 17.69 17.74
N ARG A 167 -16.31 17.94 18.46
CA ARG A 167 -16.34 18.75 19.70
C ARG A 167 -15.18 19.73 19.75
N GLN A 168 -15.40 20.94 19.24
CA GLN A 168 -14.93 22.18 19.87
C GLN A 168 -15.51 23.38 19.11
N SER A 169 -16.42 24.08 19.78
CA SER A 169 -16.85 25.44 19.46
C SER A 169 -15.75 26.43 19.82
N LEU A 170 -15.29 27.28 18.89
CA LEU A 170 -14.96 28.71 19.08
C LEU A 170 -14.43 29.33 17.75
N PRO A 171 -14.42 30.68 17.59
CA PRO A 171 -14.86 31.33 16.35
C PRO A 171 -13.74 31.93 15.47
N LEU A 172 -14.14 32.21 14.22
CA LEU A 172 -13.70 33.31 13.35
C LEU A 172 -12.18 33.52 13.15
N PHE A 173 -11.64 32.89 12.12
CA PHE A 173 -10.57 33.48 11.32
C PHE A 173 -11.03 33.53 9.85
N ARG A 174 -11.44 34.71 9.38
CA ARG A 174 -11.48 35.01 7.94
C ARG A 174 -10.06 35.28 7.49
N PRO A 175 -9.67 34.80 6.30
CA PRO A 175 -9.06 35.71 5.37
C PRO A 175 -9.76 35.67 4.01
N SER A 176 -9.94 36.88 3.47
CA SER A 176 -10.51 37.20 2.17
C SER A 176 -9.71 36.56 1.03
N CYS A 177 -10.40 35.91 0.10
CA CYS A 177 -9.89 35.73 -1.26
C CYS A 177 -10.10 37.05 -2.02
N LYS A 178 -9.03 37.65 -2.54
CA LYS A 178 -9.09 38.54 -3.69
C LYS A 178 -8.49 37.79 -4.89
N TYR A 179 -9.17 38.02 -6.02
CA TYR A 179 -9.06 37.47 -7.37
C TYR A 179 -7.74 36.82 -7.78
#